data_AF-A0A3B0PS46-F1
#
_entry.id   AF-A0A3B0PS46-F1
#
_cell.length_a   1.000
_cell.length_b   1.000
_cell.length_c   1.000
_cell.angle_alpha   90.00
_cell.angle_beta   90.00
_cell.angle_gamma   90.00
#
_symmetry.space_group_name_H-M   'P 1'
#
loop_
_entity.id
_entity.type
_entity.pdbx_description
1 polymer ?
#
loop_
_entity_poly.entity_id
_entity_poly.type
_entity_poly.pdbx_seq_one_letter_code
_entity_poly.pdbx_strand_id
1 'polypeptide(L)'
;MGIVQIPQHMHVNENGSICQTSTVILPEIIHGSPMAPEAMMTRLQHIPMVLIPIVGLIYAGVFYRRYVQARAAFKEVNDFTPNTKCPQCRETARIMRLPIIISVLGGLGFMLPLLILLIPILLIVGLSKAIFGISKGIAAGIKYCSTRKLDNVDT
;
A
#
# COMPACT_ATOMS: atom_id res chain seq x y z
N MET A 1 -2.44 -18.01 22.73
CA MET A 1 -3.76 -17.64 22.16
C MET A 1 -4.25 -16.45 22.95
N GLY A 2 -4.18 -15.26 22.36
CA GLY A 2 -4.60 -14.02 23.01
C GLY A 2 -6.09 -13.81 22.83
N ILE A 3 -6.86 -13.83 23.91
CA ILE A 3 -8.29 -13.53 23.90
C ILE A 3 -8.44 -12.01 24.06
N VAL A 4 -9.12 -11.34 23.12
CA VAL A 4 -9.44 -9.91 23.28
C VAL A 4 -10.81 -9.82 23.94
N GLN A 5 -10.84 -9.36 25.19
CA GLN A 5 -12.08 -9.17 25.95
C GLN A 5 -12.43 -7.69 26.03
N ILE A 6 -13.63 -7.34 25.58
CA ILE A 6 -14.22 -6.02 25.79
C ILE A 6 -15.16 -6.14 27.00
N PRO A 7 -14.89 -5.46 28.12
CA PRO A 7 -15.75 -5.51 29.28
C PRO A 7 -17.09 -4.82 29.01
N GLN A 8 -18.11 -5.12 29.82
CA GLN A 8 -19.36 -4.37 29.82
C GLN A 8 -19.08 -2.87 30.03
N HIS A 9 -19.57 -2.02 29.14
CA HIS A 9 -19.35 -0.57 29.22
C HIS A 9 -20.43 0.22 28.46
N MET A 10 -20.50 1.52 28.76
CA MET A 10 -21.28 2.48 27.98
C MET A 10 -20.49 2.83 26.72
N HIS A 11 -20.98 2.38 25.58
CA HIS A 11 -20.35 2.59 24.28
C HIS A 11 -20.89 3.86 23.62
N VAL A 12 -19.97 4.61 23.01
CA VAL A 12 -20.30 5.79 22.20
C VAL A 12 -20.13 5.40 20.74
N ASN A 13 -21.22 5.30 20.00
CA ASN A 13 -21.23 4.96 18.59
C ASN A 13 -20.62 6.08 17.73
N GLU A 14 -20.31 5.77 16.48
CA GLU A 14 -19.71 6.75 15.56
C GLU A 14 -20.63 7.96 15.29
N ASN A 15 -21.95 7.73 15.28
CA ASN A 15 -23.00 8.75 15.15
C ASN A 15 -23.22 9.59 16.43
N GLY A 16 -22.50 9.28 17.53
CA GLY A 16 -22.63 9.95 18.81
C GLY A 16 -23.73 9.39 19.73
N SER A 17 -24.49 8.38 19.29
CA SER A 17 -25.44 7.71 20.17
C SER A 17 -24.72 6.89 21.24
N ILE A 18 -25.37 6.69 22.38
CA ILE A 18 -24.82 5.92 23.49
C ILE A 18 -25.64 4.63 23.66
N CYS A 19 -24.97 3.49 23.81
CA CYS A 19 -25.61 2.21 24.10
C CYS A 19 -24.86 1.47 25.21
N GLN A 20 -25.57 0.65 25.98
CA GLN A 20 -24.95 -0.23 26.96
C GLN A 20 -24.53 -1.52 26.24
N THR A 21 -23.26 -1.88 26.35
CA THR A 21 -22.72 -3.07 25.71
C THR A 21 -22.47 -4.15 26.74
N SER A 22 -22.78 -5.40 26.40
CA SER A 22 -22.42 -6.57 27.18
C SER A 22 -20.92 -6.89 27.02
N THR A 23 -20.40 -7.73 27.91
CA THR A 23 -19.03 -8.24 27.79
C THR A 23 -18.91 -9.07 26.51
N VAL A 24 -17.95 -8.73 25.65
CA VAL A 24 -17.69 -9.43 24.38
C VAL A 24 -16.33 -10.11 24.45
N ILE A 25 -16.28 -11.39 24.12
CA ILE A 25 -15.05 -12.18 24.02
C ILE A 25 -14.77 -12.41 22.54
N LEU A 26 -13.71 -11.80 22.02
CA LEU A 26 -13.33 -11.92 20.61
C LEU A 26 -12.26 -13.00 20.42
N PRO A 27 -12.43 -13.89 19.42
CA PRO A 27 -11.35 -14.75 18.99
C PRO A 27 -10.24 -13.93 18.31
N GLU A 28 -9.00 -14.40 18.42
CA GLU A 28 -7.79 -13.78 17.83
C GLU A 28 -7.84 -13.67 16.30
N ILE A 29 -8.75 -14.41 15.66
CA ILE A 29 -9.00 -14.38 14.22
C ILE A 29 -10.49 -14.05 14.01
N ILE A 30 -10.77 -12.90 13.40
CA ILE A 30 -12.13 -12.51 13.03
C ILE A 30 -12.24 -12.56 11.50
N HIS A 31 -13.09 -13.44 10.99
CA HIS A 31 -13.30 -13.64 9.54
C HIS A 31 -11.99 -13.80 8.73
N GLY A 32 -11.04 -14.56 9.28
CA GLY A 32 -9.74 -14.84 8.65
C GLY A 32 -8.77 -13.65 8.64
N SER A 33 -9.12 -12.49 9.21
CA SER A 33 -8.16 -11.43 9.47
C SER A 33 -7.46 -11.72 10.80
N PRO A 34 -6.14 -11.98 10.80
CA PRO A 34 -5.42 -12.13 12.05
C PRO A 34 -5.46 -10.78 12.78
N MET A 35 -5.84 -10.79 14.06
CA MET A 35 -5.71 -9.62 14.92
C MET A 35 -4.23 -9.36 15.27
N ALA A 36 -3.39 -10.40 15.25
CA ALA A 36 -1.97 -10.30 15.49
C ALA A 36 -1.16 -10.18 14.18
N PRO A 37 -0.28 -9.17 14.03
CA PRO A 37 0.56 -8.98 12.84
C PRO A 37 1.63 -10.09 12.65
N GLU A 38 1.96 -10.83 13.71
CA GLU A 38 3.00 -11.86 13.74
C GLU A 38 2.69 -13.05 12.83
N ALA A 39 1.42 -13.49 12.82
CA ALA A 39 0.95 -14.57 11.95
C ALA A 39 0.98 -14.19 10.46
N MET A 40 1.00 -12.89 10.17
CA MET A 40 1.13 -12.37 8.81
C MET A 40 2.60 -12.35 8.37
N MET A 41 3.51 -11.90 9.24
CA MET A 41 4.95 -11.83 8.94
C MET A 41 5.53 -13.19 8.53
N THR A 42 5.14 -14.28 9.18
CA THR A 42 5.58 -15.65 8.82
C THR A 42 5.17 -16.07 7.41
N ARG A 43 4.04 -15.57 6.88
CA ARG A 43 3.59 -15.90 5.51
C ARG A 43 4.29 -15.07 4.43
N LEU A 44 4.79 -13.88 4.76
CA LEU A 44 5.45 -13.01 3.79
C LEU A 44 6.96 -13.29 3.65
N GLN A 45 7.57 -14.10 4.51
CA GLN A 45 9.01 -14.40 4.50
C GLN A 45 9.54 -14.97 3.17
N HIS A 46 8.70 -15.63 2.39
CA HIS A 46 9.09 -16.30 1.14
C HIS A 46 8.89 -15.43 -0.11
N ILE A 47 8.40 -14.20 0.05
CA ILE A 47 8.05 -13.34 -1.09
C ILE A 47 9.28 -12.53 -1.52
N PRO A 48 9.64 -12.56 -2.82
CA PRO A 48 10.73 -11.75 -3.35
C PRO A 48 10.53 -10.28 -3.01
N MET A 49 11.61 -9.61 -2.57
CA MET A 49 11.55 -8.23 -2.05
C MET A 49 10.93 -7.22 -3.04
N VAL A 50 11.10 -7.47 -4.35
CA VAL A 50 10.55 -6.65 -5.44
C VAL A 50 9.03 -6.78 -5.59
N LEU A 51 8.44 -7.91 -5.18
CA LEU A 51 7.00 -8.15 -5.24
C LEU A 51 6.27 -7.66 -3.98
N ILE A 52 6.99 -7.41 -2.88
CA ILE A 52 6.44 -6.90 -1.62
C ILE A 52 5.51 -5.69 -1.82
N PRO A 53 5.85 -4.64 -2.60
CA PRO A 53 4.96 -3.50 -2.74
C PRO A 53 3.61 -3.84 -3.40
N ILE A 54 3.62 -4.66 -4.46
CA ILE A 54 2.40 -5.09 -5.17
C ILE A 54 1.57 -6.00 -4.26
N VAL A 55 2.23 -6.98 -3.63
CA VAL A 55 1.60 -7.92 -2.71
C VAL A 55 0.98 -7.18 -1.52
N GLY A 56 1.70 -6.23 -0.92
CA GLY A 56 1.22 -5.42 0.20
C GLY A 56 -0.07 -4.66 -0.12
N LEU A 57 -0.15 -4.05 -1.31
CA LEU A 57 -1.37 -3.36 -1.75
C LEU A 57 -2.54 -4.31 -2.02
N ILE A 58 -2.29 -5.48 -2.62
CA ILE A 58 -3.33 -6.50 -2.83
C ILE A 58 -3.87 -6.97 -1.47
N TYR A 59 -2.99 -7.28 -0.52
CA TYR A 59 -3.37 -7.70 0.81
C TYR A 59 -4.08 -6.59 1.59
N ALA A 60 -3.73 -5.32 1.41
CA ALA A 60 -4.47 -4.20 1.99
C ALA A 60 -5.94 -4.22 1.57
N GLY A 61 -6.23 -4.49 0.28
CA GLY A 61 -7.60 -4.66 -0.21
C GLY A 61 -8.31 -5.87 0.39
N VAL A 62 -7.62 -7.01 0.51
CA VAL A 62 -8.17 -8.22 1.15
C VAL A 62 -8.51 -7.97 2.62
N PHE A 63 -7.61 -7.34 3.38
CA PHE A 63 -7.85 -7.00 4.78
C PHE A 63 -8.94 -5.95 4.93
N TYR A 64 -9.03 -4.99 4.01
CA TYR A 64 -10.12 -4.02 4.02
C TYR A 64 -11.48 -4.72 3.86
N ARG A 65 -11.59 -5.66 2.91
CA ARG A 65 -12.81 -6.45 2.73
C ARG A 65 -13.16 -7.27 3.96
N ARG A 66 -12.16 -7.95 4.56
CA ARG A 66 -12.35 -8.73 5.80
C ARG A 66 -12.74 -7.84 6.98
N TYR A 67 -12.15 -6.66 7.09
CA TYR A 67 -12.49 -5.66 8.10
C TYR A 67 -13.95 -5.21 7.96
N VAL A 68 -14.41 -4.89 6.75
CA VAL A 68 -15.81 -4.49 6.53
C VAL A 68 -16.78 -5.61 6.91
N GLN A 69 -16.47 -6.86 6.54
CA GLN A 69 -17.28 -8.02 6.92
C GLN A 69 -17.30 -8.25 8.43
N ALA A 70 -16.12 -8.21 9.06
CA ALA A 70 -15.99 -8.33 10.50
C ALA A 70 -16.77 -7.25 11.24
N ARG A 71 -16.70 -6.02 10.76
CA ARG A 71 -17.43 -4.87 11.32
C ARG A 71 -18.94 -5.05 11.22
N ALA A 72 -19.44 -5.54 10.08
CA ALA A 72 -20.86 -5.80 9.86
C ALA A 72 -21.36 -6.92 10.79
N ALA A 73 -20.66 -8.05 10.83
CA ALA A 73 -20.98 -9.16 11.73
C ALA A 73 -20.93 -8.74 13.21
N PHE A 74 -19.95 -7.91 13.58
CA PHE A 74 -19.84 -7.39 14.94
C PHE A 74 -21.08 -6.59 15.36
N LYS A 75 -21.53 -5.72 14.46
CA LYS A 75 -22.71 -4.90 14.66
C LYS A 75 -23.97 -5.74 14.73
N GLU A 76 -24.08 -6.77 13.90
CA GLU A 76 -25.25 -7.66 13.90
C GLU A 76 -25.37 -8.46 15.21
N VAL A 77 -24.25 -8.99 15.71
CA VAL A 77 -24.25 -9.84 16.92
C VAL A 77 -24.33 -9.04 18.21
N ASN A 78 -23.66 -7.89 18.28
CA ASN A 78 -23.48 -7.14 19.53
C ASN A 78 -24.22 -5.80 19.55
N ASP A 79 -24.90 -5.41 18.47
CA ASP A 79 -25.60 -4.13 18.30
C ASP A 79 -24.71 -2.88 18.45
N PHE A 80 -23.39 -3.04 18.38
CA PHE A 80 -22.43 -1.95 18.35
C PHE A 80 -21.19 -2.28 17.51
N THR A 81 -20.38 -1.26 17.23
CA THR A 81 -19.11 -1.45 16.54
C THR A 81 -17.95 -0.80 17.30
N PRO A 82 -16.87 -1.55 17.60
CA PRO A 82 -15.68 -1.00 18.22
C PRO A 82 -15.13 0.20 17.42
N ASN A 83 -14.91 1.31 18.11
CA ASN A 83 -14.39 2.53 17.50
C ASN A 83 -13.39 3.23 18.43
N THR A 84 -12.68 4.22 17.90
CA THR A 84 -11.64 4.95 18.63
C THR A 84 -12.16 6.06 19.55
N LYS A 85 -13.45 6.40 19.48
CA LYS A 85 -14.08 7.40 20.38
C LYS A 85 -14.38 6.80 21.75
N CYS A 86 -14.68 5.50 21.81
CA CYS A 86 -14.90 4.79 23.05
C CYS A 86 -13.56 4.31 23.65
N PRO A 87 -13.21 4.68 24.91
CA PRO A 87 -11.95 4.29 25.54
C PRO A 87 -11.76 2.78 25.64
N GLN A 88 -12.82 2.06 25.99
CA GLN A 88 -12.81 0.60 26.19
C GLN A 88 -12.72 -0.18 24.87
N CYS A 89 -13.14 0.43 23.76
CA CYS A 89 -13.09 -0.20 22.42
C CYS A 89 -11.86 0.23 21.60
N ARG A 90 -11.10 1.23 22.07
CA ARG A 90 -10.05 1.88 21.28
C ARG A 90 -8.99 0.90 20.81
N GLU A 91 -8.58 0.00 21.69
CA GLU A 91 -7.53 -0.97 21.40
C GLU A 91 -8.01 -2.01 20.38
N THR A 92 -9.20 -2.59 20.58
CA THR A 92 -9.81 -3.50 19.61
C THR A 92 -9.98 -2.84 18.24
N ALA A 93 -10.43 -1.58 18.20
CA ALA A 93 -10.60 -0.82 16.96
C ALA A 93 -9.25 -0.58 16.25
N ARG A 94 -8.16 -0.36 16.99
CA ARG A 94 -6.81 -0.25 16.42
C ARG A 94 -6.33 -1.59 15.88
N ILE A 95 -6.44 -2.65 16.66
CA ILE A 95 -6.03 -4.01 16.29
C ILE A 95 -6.74 -4.45 15.01
N MET A 96 -8.04 -4.19 14.87
CA MET A 96 -8.78 -4.50 13.63
C MET A 96 -8.28 -3.73 12.39
N ARG A 97 -7.74 -2.52 12.56
CA ARG A 97 -7.23 -1.68 11.45
C ARG A 97 -5.73 -1.89 11.19
N LEU A 98 -4.99 -2.41 12.15
CA LEU A 98 -3.53 -2.54 12.11
C LEU A 98 -3.03 -3.31 10.87
N PRO A 99 -3.62 -4.47 10.48
CA PRO A 99 -3.17 -5.20 9.29
C PRO A 99 -3.32 -4.40 8.00
N ILE A 100 -4.37 -3.59 7.90
CA ILE A 100 -4.60 -2.70 6.74
C ILE A 100 -3.52 -1.63 6.71
N ILE A 101 -3.28 -0.96 7.85
CA ILE A 101 -2.28 0.11 7.96
C ILE A 101 -0.88 -0.42 7.61
N ILE A 102 -0.49 -1.57 8.19
CA ILE A 102 0.80 -2.21 7.91
C ILE A 102 0.90 -2.59 6.43
N SER A 103 -0.15 -3.13 5.83
CA SER A 103 -0.14 -3.52 4.41
C SER A 103 -0.03 -2.32 3.48
N VAL A 104 -0.71 -1.22 3.80
CA VAL A 104 -0.65 0.04 3.05
C VAL A 104 0.72 0.70 3.19
N LEU A 105 1.25 0.80 4.42
CA LEU A 105 2.57 1.36 4.68
C LEU A 105 3.68 0.50 4.07
N GLY A 106 3.57 -0.83 4.15
CA GLY A 106 4.49 -1.75 3.51
C GLY A 106 4.43 -1.65 1.98
N GLY A 107 3.23 -1.54 1.41
CA GLY A 107 3.00 -1.38 -0.02
C GLY A 107 3.56 -0.07 -0.58
N LEU A 108 3.04 1.06 -0.08
CA LEU A 108 3.42 2.41 -0.52
C LEU A 108 4.83 2.80 -0.07
N GLY A 109 5.23 2.40 1.14
CA GLY A 109 6.54 2.70 1.71
C GLY A 109 7.68 2.03 0.94
N PHE A 110 7.46 0.86 0.33
CA PHE A 110 8.43 0.25 -0.59
C PHE A 110 8.37 0.82 -2.01
N MET A 111 7.20 1.27 -2.49
CA MET A 111 7.09 1.91 -3.80
C MET A 111 7.83 3.25 -3.88
N LEU A 112 7.87 4.02 -2.80
CA LEU A 112 8.51 5.33 -2.76
C LEU A 112 10.02 5.30 -3.08
N PRO A 113 10.87 4.49 -2.41
CA PRO A 113 12.29 4.39 -2.74
C PRO A 113 12.52 3.81 -4.14
N LEU A 114 11.68 2.89 -4.61
CA LEU A 114 11.73 2.37 -5.98
C LEU A 114 11.48 3.47 -7.02
N LEU A 115 10.49 4.34 -6.80
CA LEU A 115 10.21 5.49 -7.66
C LEU A 115 11.35 6.51 -7.65
N ILE A 116 11.89 6.81 -6.46
CA ILE A 116 13.04 7.70 -6.30
C ILE A 116 14.27 7.18 -7.06
N LEU A 117 14.45 5.85 -7.13
CA LEU A 117 15.54 5.24 -7.91
C LEU A 117 15.23 5.21 -9.42
N LEU A 118 13.99 4.95 -9.80
CA LEU A 118 13.59 4.78 -11.20
C LEU A 118 13.60 6.09 -11.99
N ILE A 119 13.08 7.18 -11.40
CA ILE A 119 13.01 8.50 -12.03
C ILE A 119 14.36 8.99 -12.56
N PRO A 120 15.46 9.02 -11.77
CA PRO A 120 16.75 9.50 -12.26
C PRO A 120 17.34 8.59 -13.34
N ILE A 121 17.13 7.27 -13.27
CA ILE A 121 17.57 6.34 -14.32
C ILE A 121 16.87 6.68 -15.64
N LEU A 122 15.55 6.87 -15.61
CA LEU A 122 14.78 7.24 -16.80
C LEU A 122 15.21 8.60 -17.37
N LEU A 123 15.51 9.58 -16.51
CA LEU A 123 16.04 10.87 -16.94
C LEU A 123 17.40 10.73 -17.64
N ILE A 124 18.33 9.96 -17.07
CA ILE A 124 19.66 9.71 -17.67
C ILE A 124 19.51 9.00 -19.02
N VAL A 125 18.65 7.99 -19.12
CA VAL A 125 18.40 7.27 -20.38
C VAL A 125 17.74 8.19 -21.42
N GLY A 126 16.80 9.04 -21.00
CA GLY A 126 16.16 10.02 -21.88
C GLY A 126 17.15 11.04 -22.41
N LEU A 127 17.97 11.63 -21.52
CA LEU A 127 19.03 12.58 -21.86
C LEU A 127 20.06 11.97 -22.81
N SER A 128 20.56 10.78 -22.50
CA SER A 128 21.54 10.10 -23.35
C SER A 128 20.97 9.82 -24.75
N LYS A 129 19.75 9.30 -24.86
CA LYS A 129 19.09 9.13 -26.18
C LYS A 129 18.93 10.44 -26.95
N ALA A 130 18.55 11.52 -26.28
CA ALA A 130 18.43 12.83 -26.90
C ALA A 130 19.78 13.33 -27.43
N ILE A 131 20.85 13.21 -26.63
CA ILE A 131 22.21 13.59 -27.02
C ILE A 131 22.66 12.76 -28.23
N PHE A 132 22.51 11.43 -28.20
CA PHE A 132 22.87 10.57 -29.33
C PHE A 132 22.06 10.91 -30.60
N GLY A 133 20.78 11.26 -30.47
CA GLY A 133 19.95 11.71 -31.57
C GLY A 133 20.48 13.00 -32.21
N ILE A 134 20.81 13.99 -31.39
CA ILE A 134 21.38 15.27 -31.83
C ILE A 134 22.75 15.03 -32.49
N SER A 135 23.63 14.22 -31.90
CA SER A 135 24.94 13.90 -32.47
C SER A 135 24.83 13.22 -33.84
N LYS A 136 23.87 12.30 -34.02
CA LYS A 136 23.61 11.69 -35.34
C LYS A 136 23.08 12.70 -36.35
N GLY A 137 22.20 13.61 -35.94
CA GLY A 137 21.69 14.68 -36.80
C GLY A 137 22.81 15.64 -37.26
N ILE A 138 23.70 16.04 -36.35
CA ILE A 138 24.86 16.88 -36.67
C ILE A 138 25.81 16.13 -37.63
N ALA A 139 26.12 14.86 -37.37
CA ALA A 139 26.99 14.06 -38.24
C ALA A 139 26.39 13.89 -39.65
N ALA A 140 25.08 13.68 -39.76
CA ALA A 140 24.39 13.63 -41.05
C ALA A 140 24.42 14.97 -41.79
N GLY A 141 24.21 16.08 -41.08
CA GLY A 141 24.30 17.43 -41.65
C GLY A 141 25.71 17.77 -42.16
N ILE A 142 26.76 17.42 -41.40
CA ILE A 142 28.15 17.61 -41.82
C ILE A 142 28.44 16.78 -43.08
N LYS A 143 28.02 15.51 -43.11
CA LYS A 143 28.19 14.65 -44.28
C LYS A 143 27.47 15.21 -45.50
N TYR A 144 26.23 15.67 -45.37
CA TYR A 144 25.45 16.26 -46.46
C TYR A 144 26.11 17.53 -47.01
N CYS A 145 26.52 18.46 -46.12
CA CYS A 145 27.22 19.68 -46.53
C CYS A 145 28.58 19.39 -47.18
N SER A 146 29.32 18.40 -46.69
CA SER A 146 30.62 18.06 -47.26
C SER A 146 30.49 17.41 -48.64
N THR A 147 29.49 16.56 -48.86
CA THR A 147 29.24 15.92 -50.17
C THR A 147 28.80 16.97 -51.20
N ARG A 148 27.87 17.87 -50.84
CA ARG A 148 27.39 18.94 -51.73
C ARG A 148 28.48 19.96 -52.11
N LYS A 149 29.51 20.10 -51.29
CA LYS A 149 30.65 20.98 -51.58
C LYS A 149 31.63 20.37 -52.59
N LEU A 150 31.72 19.03 -52.67
CA LEU A 150 32.50 18.33 -53.69
C LEU A 150 31.81 18.40 -55.06
N ASP A 151 30.49 18.21 -55.12
CA ASP A 151 29.72 18.27 -56.38
C ASP A 151 29.76 19.65 -57.06
N ASN A 152 30.05 20.73 -56.31
CA ASN A 152 30.15 22.11 -56.82
C ASN A 152 31.57 22.52 -57.24
N VAL A 153 32.59 21.67 -57.04
CA VAL A 153 33.99 21.96 -57.41
C VAL A 153 34.37 21.29 -58.73
N ASP A 154 33.60 20.29 -59.18
CA ASP A 154 33.84 19.54 -60.43
C ASP A 154 33.04 20.05 -61.65
N THR A 155 32.47 21.27 -61.58
CA THR A 155 31.87 22.01 -62.72
C THR A 155 32.60 23.32 -62.96
#